data_AF-A0ABF7RQ61-F1
#
_entry.id   AF-A0ABF7RQ61-F1
#
_cell.length_a   1.000
_cell.length_b   1.000
_cell.length_c   1.000
_cell.angle_alpha   90.00
_cell.angle_beta   90.00
_cell.angle_gamma   90.00
#
_symmetry.space_group_name_H-M   'P 1'
#
loop_
_entity.id
_entity.type
_entity.pdbx_description
1 polymer ?
#
loop_
_entity_poly.entity_id
_entity_poly.type
_entity_poly.pdbx_seq_one_letter_code
_entity_poly.pdbx_strand_id
1 'polypeptide(L)'
;MGVDSAELAKERVKYRVVKGGHGIPDEVIDRRYSKSVKNLELLAPLFDSVELYDNTNVFQTIYERNRLKTTTFKTSIVWAQPSIMADKHAIRVKQLALQRLKRAKRKE
;
A
#
# COMPACT_ATOMS: atom_id res chain seq x y z
N MET A 1 0.64 4.93 -4.30
CA MET A 1 -0.50 5.86 -4.13
C MET A 1 -1.80 5.10 -4.41
N GLY A 2 -2.87 5.38 -3.66
CA GLY A 2 -4.21 4.84 -3.90
C GLY A 2 -5.32 5.82 -3.53
N VAL A 3 -6.57 5.39 -3.76
CA VAL A 3 -7.81 6.09 -3.41
C VAL A 3 -8.74 5.11 -2.72
N ASP A 4 -9.73 5.60 -1.99
CA ASP A 4 -10.59 4.77 -1.14
C ASP A 4 -11.47 3.75 -1.88
N SER A 5 -11.85 4.03 -3.12
CA SER A 5 -12.74 3.14 -3.88
C SER A 5 -12.58 3.25 -5.39
N ALA A 6 -13.02 2.20 -6.09
CA ALA A 6 -13.16 2.23 -7.55
C ALA A 6 -14.19 3.27 -7.99
N GLU A 7 -15.26 3.49 -7.22
CA GLU A 7 -16.27 4.52 -7.52
C GLU A 7 -15.67 5.92 -7.53
N LEU A 8 -14.86 6.28 -6.55
CA LEU A 8 -14.16 7.56 -6.55
C LEU A 8 -13.22 7.70 -7.77
N ALA A 9 -12.57 6.61 -8.18
CA ALA A 9 -11.76 6.62 -9.40
C ALA A 9 -12.61 6.84 -10.66
N LYS A 10 -13.78 6.21 -10.76
CA LYS A 10 -14.75 6.41 -11.86
C LYS A 10 -15.26 7.84 -11.89
N GLU A 11 -15.65 8.41 -10.76
CA GLU A 11 -16.09 9.80 -10.64
C GLU A 11 -15.04 10.77 -11.17
N ARG A 12 -13.78 10.57 -10.78
CA ARG A 12 -12.65 11.38 -11.27
C ARG A 12 -12.42 11.22 -12.76
N VAL A 13 -12.57 10.01 -13.30
CA VAL A 13 -12.50 9.76 -14.75
C VAL A 13 -13.65 10.45 -15.49
N LYS A 14 -14.89 10.36 -14.97
CA LYS A 14 -16.06 11.05 -15.52
C LYS A 14 -15.85 12.56 -15.53
N TYR A 15 -15.37 13.13 -14.42
CA TYR A 15 -15.09 14.56 -14.31
C TYR A 15 -14.07 15.03 -15.35
N ARG A 16 -12.93 14.34 -15.52
CA ARG A 16 -11.94 14.75 -16.54
C ARG A 16 -12.46 14.60 -17.97
N VAL A 17 -13.34 13.63 -18.24
CA VAL A 17 -13.96 13.46 -19.57
C VAL A 17 -14.86 14.64 -19.90
N VAL A 18 -15.65 15.12 -18.94
CA VAL A 18 -16.44 16.35 -19.07
C VAL A 18 -15.55 17.57 -19.39
N LYS A 19 -14.29 17.56 -18.94
CA LYS A 19 -13.28 18.60 -19.22
C LYS A 19 -12.49 18.35 -20.52
N GLY A 20 -12.90 17.41 -21.37
CA GLY A 20 -12.28 17.12 -22.66
C GLY A 20 -11.17 16.06 -22.63
N GLY A 21 -10.99 15.33 -21.52
CA GLY A 21 -10.03 14.23 -21.42
C GLY A 21 -10.54 12.88 -21.98
N HIS A 22 -9.63 11.90 -22.12
CA HIS A 22 -9.99 10.55 -22.56
C HIS A 22 -10.63 9.71 -21.43
N GLY A 23 -11.71 9.00 -21.77
CA GLY A 23 -12.40 8.07 -20.86
C GLY A 23 -11.68 6.74 -20.71
N ILE A 24 -12.10 5.96 -19.71
CA ILE A 24 -11.77 4.54 -19.57
C ILE A 24 -13.08 3.85 -19.17
N PRO A 25 -13.42 2.68 -19.72
CA PRO A 25 -14.63 1.95 -19.33
C PRO A 25 -14.63 1.63 -17.82
N ASP A 26 -15.79 1.78 -17.17
CA ASP A 26 -15.97 1.56 -15.73
C ASP A 26 -15.51 0.14 -15.31
N GLU A 27 -15.81 -0.89 -16.12
CA GLU A 27 -15.36 -2.27 -15.92
C GLU A 27 -13.84 -2.45 -15.86
N VAL A 28 -13.10 -1.63 -16.64
CA VAL A 28 -11.64 -1.65 -16.65
C VAL A 28 -11.11 -1.00 -15.37
N ILE A 29 -11.76 0.05 -14.90
CA ILE A 29 -11.43 0.72 -13.65
C ILE A 29 -11.65 -0.23 -12.47
N ASP A 30 -12.80 -0.92 -12.40
CA ASP A 30 -13.11 -1.89 -11.35
C ASP A 30 -12.07 -3.02 -11.28
N ARG A 31 -11.81 -3.65 -12.44
CA ARG A 31 -10.83 -4.74 -12.53
C ARG A 31 -9.44 -4.27 -12.11
N ARG A 32 -9.02 -3.09 -12.54
CA ARG A 32 -7.69 -2.53 -12.21
C ARG A 32 -7.59 -2.14 -10.74
N TYR A 33 -8.64 -1.55 -10.17
CA TYR A 33 -8.65 -1.13 -8.77
C TYR A 33 -8.44 -2.34 -7.85
N SER A 34 -9.30 -3.35 -7.97
CA SER A 34 -9.23 -4.57 -7.16
C SER A 34 -7.87 -5.29 -7.34
N LYS A 35 -7.40 -5.42 -8.58
CA LYS A 35 -6.09 -6.02 -8.86
C LYS A 35 -4.94 -5.23 -8.25
N SER A 36 -4.99 -3.90 -8.25
CA SER A 36 -3.93 -3.05 -7.73
C SER A 36 -3.82 -3.16 -6.20
N VAL A 37 -4.95 -3.14 -5.48
CA VAL A 37 -4.96 -3.31 -4.01
C VAL A 37 -4.41 -4.69 -3.63
N LYS A 38 -4.87 -5.75 -4.30
CA LYS A 38 -4.38 -7.12 -4.05
C LYS A 38 -2.89 -7.28 -4.37
N ASN A 39 -2.44 -6.72 -5.49
CA ASN A 39 -1.03 -6.77 -5.86
C ASN A 39 -0.16 -6.03 -4.83
N LEU A 40 -0.62 -4.91 -4.30
CA LEU A 40 0.12 -4.16 -3.30
C LEU A 40 0.35 -4.99 -2.03
N GLU A 41 -0.66 -5.75 -1.58
CA GLU A 41 -0.53 -6.67 -0.44
C GLU A 41 0.53 -7.74 -0.66
N LEU A 42 0.56 -8.34 -1.85
CA LEU A 42 1.51 -9.40 -2.19
C LEU A 42 2.94 -8.87 -2.41
N LEU A 43 3.06 -7.68 -3.00
CA LEU A 43 4.34 -7.16 -3.46
C LEU A 43 5.05 -6.31 -2.40
N ALA A 44 4.34 -5.57 -1.54
CA ALA A 44 4.96 -4.70 -0.53
C ALA A 44 6.04 -5.41 0.31
N PRO A 45 5.84 -6.64 0.82
CA PRO A 45 6.85 -7.37 1.60
C PRO A 45 8.18 -7.67 0.89
N LEU A 46 8.18 -7.64 -0.45
CA LEU A 46 9.31 -8.03 -1.29
C LEU A 46 10.33 -6.89 -1.49
N PHE A 47 9.93 -5.64 -1.23
CA PHE A 47 10.81 -4.49 -1.40
C PHE A 47 11.61 -4.16 -0.13
N ASP A 48 12.74 -3.48 -0.26
CA ASP A 48 13.51 -2.97 0.88
C ASP A 48 12.89 -1.72 1.51
N SER A 49 12.18 -0.92 0.73
CA SER A 49 11.47 0.27 1.21
C SER A 49 10.10 0.38 0.55
N VAL A 50 9.11 0.88 1.28
CA VAL A 50 7.72 1.05 0.81
C VAL A 50 7.18 2.36 1.37
N GLU A 51 6.57 3.17 0.51
CA GLU A 51 5.85 4.39 0.90
C GLU A 51 4.46 4.33 0.30
N LEU A 52 3.45 4.51 1.15
CA LEU A 52 2.05 4.54 0.73
C LEU A 52 1.49 5.94 0.95
N TYR A 53 0.75 6.36 -0.05
CA TYR A 53 0.09 7.65 -0.12
C TYR A 53 -1.39 7.45 -0.38
N ASP A 54 -2.22 8.07 0.44
CA ASP A 54 -3.65 8.23 0.18
C ASP A 54 -3.88 9.52 -0.60
N ASN A 55 -4.72 9.45 -1.63
CA ASN A 55 -5.14 10.60 -2.42
C ASN A 55 -6.67 10.65 -2.53
N THR A 56 -7.38 10.22 -1.49
CA THR A 56 -8.85 10.17 -1.47
C THR A 56 -9.42 11.58 -1.42
N ASN A 57 -8.95 12.40 -0.48
CA ASN A 57 -9.36 13.80 -0.34
C ASN A 57 -8.17 14.75 -0.50
N VAL A 58 -7.07 14.43 0.19
CA VAL A 58 -5.80 15.16 0.12
C VAL A 58 -4.69 14.15 -0.08
N PHE A 59 -3.64 14.59 -0.80
CA PHE A 59 -2.43 13.79 -0.94
C PHE A 59 -1.68 13.77 0.40
N GLN A 60 -1.61 12.60 1.02
CA GLN A 60 -1.00 12.43 2.34
C GLN A 60 -0.26 11.10 2.43
N THR A 61 0.90 11.09 3.09
CA THR A 61 1.60 9.87 3.45
C THR A 61 0.85 9.14 4.56
N ILE A 62 0.64 7.84 4.41
CA ILE A 62 -0.11 7.02 5.37
C ILE A 62 0.74 5.94 6.03
N TYR A 63 1.77 5.49 5.32
CA TYR A 63 2.67 4.43 5.77
C TYR A 63 4.03 4.58 5.10
N GLU A 64 5.08 4.39 5.89
CA GLU A 64 6.45 4.33 5.42
C GLU A 64 7.14 3.12 6.01
N ARG A 65 7.99 2.51 5.20
CA ARG A 65 8.95 1.51 5.63
C ARG A 65 10.29 1.79 4.98
N ASN A 66 11.33 1.82 5.81
CA ASN A 66 12.71 1.76 5.37
C ASN A 66 13.38 0.55 6.04
N ARG A 67 13.74 -0.44 5.22
CA ARG A 67 14.25 -1.76 5.66
C ARG A 67 13.30 -2.41 6.67
N LEU A 68 13.71 -2.45 7.94
CA LEU A 68 12.98 -3.09 9.04
C LEU A 68 12.29 -2.09 9.97
N LYS A 69 12.36 -0.79 9.66
CA LYS A 69 11.68 0.26 10.42
C LYS A 69 10.42 0.66 9.68
N THR A 70 9.31 0.70 10.40
CA THR A 70 8.00 1.05 9.85
C THR A 70 7.41 2.22 10.66
N THR A 71 6.73 3.13 9.98
CA THR A 71 5.97 4.23 10.56
C THR A 71 4.58 4.23 9.94
N THR A 72 3.54 4.35 10.76
CA THR A 72 2.15 4.48 10.29
C THR A 72 1.62 5.83 10.75
N PHE A 73 1.23 6.65 9.79
CA PHE A 73 0.75 8.01 10.06
C PHE A 73 -0.77 8.05 10.24
N LYS A 74 -1.49 7.13 9.57
CA LYS A 74 -2.96 7.09 9.62
C LYS A 74 -3.49 5.67 9.50
N THR A 75 -4.30 5.26 10.48
CA THR A 75 -4.88 3.90 10.54
C THR A 75 -6.31 3.84 9.99
N SER A 76 -6.96 4.98 9.75
CA SER A 76 -8.34 5.02 9.23
C SER A 76 -8.45 4.78 7.73
N ILE A 77 -7.34 4.59 7.01
CA ILE A 77 -7.33 4.39 5.56
C ILE A 77 -7.51 2.90 5.24
N VAL A 78 -8.76 2.51 4.97
CA VAL A 78 -9.19 1.10 4.89
C VAL A 78 -8.58 0.39 3.69
N TRP A 79 -8.56 1.03 2.51
CA TRP A 79 -8.08 0.40 1.27
C TRP A 79 -6.62 -0.11 1.36
N ALA A 80 -5.79 0.53 2.20
CA ALA A 80 -4.39 0.19 2.37
C ALA A 80 -4.11 -0.78 3.53
N GLN A 81 -5.09 -1.01 4.41
CA GLN A 81 -4.88 -1.82 5.62
C GLN A 81 -4.33 -3.22 5.34
N PRO A 82 -4.87 -4.01 4.38
CA PRO A 82 -4.36 -5.35 4.11
C PRO A 82 -2.86 -5.33 3.76
N SER A 83 -2.45 -4.40 2.89
CA SER A 83 -1.05 -4.27 2.48
C SER A 83 -0.13 -3.82 3.62
N ILE A 84 -0.57 -2.87 4.44
CA ILE A 84 0.19 -2.43 5.62
C ILE A 84 0.37 -3.59 6.61
N MET A 85 -0.66 -4.40 6.84
CA MET A 85 -0.59 -5.53 7.75
C MET A 85 0.32 -6.65 7.22
N ALA A 86 0.19 -7.00 5.94
CA ALA A 86 1.06 -7.98 5.28
C ALA A 86 2.54 -7.56 5.35
N ASP A 87 2.83 -6.29 5.04
CA ASP A 87 4.18 -5.76 5.09
C ASP A 87 4.75 -5.74 6.52
N LYS A 88 4.00 -5.25 7.50
CA LYS A 88 4.39 -5.29 8.92
C LYS A 88 4.65 -6.70 9.43
N HIS A 89 3.81 -7.66 9.02
CA HIS A 89 4.00 -9.07 9.38
C HIS A 89 5.34 -9.60 8.85
N ALA A 90 5.64 -9.36 7.57
CA ALA A 90 6.91 -9.76 6.98
C ALA A 90 8.12 -9.12 7.68
N ILE A 91 8.02 -7.85 8.07
CA ILE A 91 9.09 -7.18 8.83
C ILE A 91 9.29 -7.79 10.20
N ARG A 92 8.20 -8.12 10.92
CA ARG A 92 8.30 -8.80 12.21
C ARG A 92 9.02 -10.14 12.09
N VAL A 93 8.71 -10.93 11.06
CA VAL A 93 9.39 -12.20 10.79
C VAL A 93 10.89 -11.98 10.53
N LYS A 94 11.26 -11.02 9.67
CA LYS A 94 12.67 -10.67 9.39
C LYS A 94 13.42 -10.22 10.65
N GLN A 95 12.78 -9.40 11.50
CA GLN A 95 13.38 -8.94 12.76
C GLN A 95 13.63 -10.10 13.74
N LEU A 96 12.68 -11.02 13.90
CA LEU A 96 12.84 -12.19 14.76
C LEU A 96 13.97 -13.11 14.28
N ALA A 97 14.08 -13.32 12.96
CA ALA A 97 15.18 -14.09 12.38
C ALA A 97 16.55 -13.47 12.71
N LEU A 98 16.68 -12.15 12.55
CA LEU A 98 17.91 -11.43 12.89
C LEU A 98 18.25 -11.48 14.38
N GLN A 99 17.25 -11.40 15.26
CA GLN A 99 17.45 -11.55 16.70
C GLN A 99 17.99 -12.94 17.08
N ARG A 100 17.47 -14.00 16.45
CA ARG A 100 17.94 -15.38 16.66
C ARG A 100 19.40 -15.54 16.22
N LEU A 101 19.76 -15.04 15.04
CA LEU A 101 21.13 -15.07 14.54
C LEU A 101 22.11 -14.34 15.45
N LYS A 102 21.73 -13.15 15.96
CA LYS A 102 22.54 -12.39 16.92
C LYS A 102 22.76 -13.13 18.23
N ARG A 103 21.77 -13.88 18.71
CA ARG A 103 21.89 -14.68 19.95
C ARG A 103 22.79 -15.89 19.77
N ALA A 104 22.75 -16.57 18.62
CA ALA A 104 23.63 -17.70 18.32
C ALA A 104 25.10 -17.28 18.32
N LYS A 105 25.44 -16.19 17.61
CA LYS A 105 26.81 -15.64 17.55
C LYS A 105 27.40 -15.16 18.87
N ARG A 106 26.59 -14.95 19.92
CA ARG A 106 27.07 -14.54 21.25
C ARG A 106 27.40 -15.73 22.16
N LYS A 107 27.00 -16.94 21.74
CA LYS A 107 27.24 -18.19 22.48
C LYS A 107 28.46 -18.95 21.94
N GLU A 108 28.99 -18.53 20.79
CA GLU A 108 30.28 -18.92 20.21
C GLU A 108 31.37 -17.99 20.74
#